data_AF-A0A948CUC7-F1
#
_entry.id   AF-A0A948CUC7-F1
#
_cell.length_a   1.000
_cell.length_b   1.000
_cell.length_c   1.000
_cell.angle_alpha   90.00
_cell.angle_beta   90.00
_cell.angle_gamma   90.00
#
_symmetry.space_group_name_H-M   'P 1'
#
loop_
_entity.id
_entity.type
_entity.pdbx_description
1 polymer ?
#
loop_
_entity_poly.entity_id
_entity_poly.type
_entity_poly.pdbx_seq_one_letter_code
_entity_poly.pdbx_strand_id
1 'polypeptide(L)'
;GFDNKDTVRHLAVDGILPEQLEFVDIRLFSRGHGADGASNIVDLVLLFPDADAPNNLVCLPSIPPNVVSHLLAGTPMQVIDFAHGRKLSLVYHLDQQRCA
;
A
#
# COMPACT_ATOMS: atom_id res chain seq x y z
N GLY A 1 -0.17 5.68 -10.37
CA GLY A 1 0.08 5.97 -11.79
C GLY A 1 1.35 5.27 -12.26
N PHE A 2 1.42 4.98 -13.55
CA PHE A 2 2.58 4.38 -14.19
C PHE A 2 3.62 5.46 -14.52
N ASP A 3 4.90 5.13 -14.46
CA ASP A 3 5.94 5.96 -15.04
C ASP A 3 6.07 5.71 -16.55
N ASN A 4 6.96 6.44 -17.21
CA ASN A 4 7.21 6.35 -18.66
C ASN A 4 7.80 4.98 -19.10
N LYS A 5 7.98 4.04 -18.17
CA LYS A 5 8.47 2.67 -18.38
C LYS A 5 7.45 1.64 -17.90
N ASP A 6 6.16 2.02 -17.78
CA ASP A 6 5.07 1.20 -17.24
C ASP A 6 5.33 0.66 -15.81
N THR A 7 6.26 1.28 -15.06
CA THR A 7 6.56 0.89 -13.69
C THR A 7 5.65 1.69 -12.74
N VAL A 8 4.92 1.03 -11.86
CA VAL A 8 4.09 1.73 -10.87
C VAL A 8 4.96 2.21 -9.72
N ARG A 9 5.19 3.51 -9.68
CA ARG A 9 5.97 4.14 -8.59
C ARG A 9 5.11 4.74 -7.49
N HIS A 10 3.82 4.94 -7.77
CA HIS A 10 2.91 5.56 -6.82
C HIS A 10 1.48 5.02 -6.90
N LEU A 11 0.85 4.93 -5.74
CA LEU A 11 -0.59 4.78 -5.56
C LEU A 11 -1.18 6.15 -5.26
N ALA A 12 -2.34 6.44 -5.85
CA ALA A 12 -3.09 7.64 -5.57
C ALA A 12 -4.30 7.30 -4.71
N VAL A 13 -4.53 8.11 -3.69
CA VAL A 13 -5.66 8.01 -2.76
C VAL A 13 -6.28 9.38 -2.55
N ASP A 14 -7.48 9.43 -1.98
CA ASP A 14 -8.24 10.67 -1.86
C ASP A 14 -8.79 10.85 -0.44
N GLY A 15 -8.16 11.72 0.35
CA GLY A 15 -8.65 12.14 1.66
C GLY A 15 -8.62 11.09 2.77
N ILE A 16 -7.92 9.97 2.57
CA ILE A 16 -7.94 8.83 3.51
C ILE A 16 -6.72 8.74 4.43
N LEU A 17 -5.64 9.47 4.16
CA LEU A 17 -4.45 9.41 5.02
C LEU A 17 -4.69 10.21 6.32
N PRO A 18 -4.26 9.70 7.49
CA PRO A 18 -4.35 10.47 8.74
C PRO A 18 -3.42 11.69 8.71
N GLU A 19 -3.64 12.66 9.61
CA GLU A 19 -2.81 13.87 9.71
C GLU A 19 -1.36 13.54 10.08
N GLN A 20 -1.17 12.60 11.00
CA GLN A 20 0.14 12.13 11.46
C GLN A 20 0.60 10.92 10.63
N LEU A 21 1.79 11.00 10.05
CA LEU A 21 2.35 9.99 9.14
C LEU A 21 3.68 9.40 9.62
N GLU A 22 4.03 9.55 10.91
CA GLU A 22 5.36 9.26 11.43
C GLU A 22 5.68 7.76 11.52
N PHE A 23 4.74 6.95 12.00
CA PHE A 23 4.89 5.50 12.07
C PHE A 23 3.78 4.81 11.28
N VAL A 24 4.18 3.99 10.31
CA VAL A 24 3.27 3.16 9.51
C VAL A 24 3.72 1.70 9.54
N ASP A 25 2.86 0.81 10.03
CA ASP A 25 3.01 -0.64 9.85
C ASP A 25 2.32 -1.04 8.53
N ILE A 26 3.06 -1.78 7.70
CA ILE A 26 2.65 -2.12 6.34
C ILE A 26 2.40 -3.62 6.28
N ARG A 27 1.21 -4.02 5.82
CA ARG A 27 0.85 -5.43 5.66
C ARG A 27 0.25 -5.71 4.30
N LEU A 28 0.59 -6.87 3.75
CA LEU A 28 0.00 -7.41 2.52
C LEU A 28 -0.87 -8.61 2.88
N PHE A 29 -2.15 -8.57 2.51
CA PHE A 29 -3.10 -9.65 2.75
C PHE A 29 -3.53 -10.28 1.43
N SER A 30 -3.28 -11.58 1.24
CA SER A 30 -3.79 -12.32 0.10
C SER A 30 -5.19 -12.87 0.40
N ARG A 31 -6.17 -12.56 -0.45
CA ARG A 31 -7.57 -13.03 -0.32
C ARG A 31 -7.90 -14.23 -1.21
N GLY A 32 -6.93 -14.75 -1.95
CA GLY A 32 -7.11 -15.82 -2.92
C GLY A 32 -6.78 -15.36 -4.34
N HIS A 33 -7.41 -15.97 -5.34
CA HIS A 33 -7.10 -15.75 -6.75
C HIS A 33 -8.17 -14.90 -7.44
N GLY A 34 -7.75 -14.15 -8.45
CA GLY A 34 -8.59 -13.36 -9.35
C GLY A 34 -9.47 -14.23 -10.25
N ALA A 35 -10.30 -13.58 -11.06
CA ALA A 35 -11.20 -14.26 -11.99
C ALA A 35 -10.46 -15.08 -13.06
N ASP A 36 -9.18 -14.79 -13.30
CA ASP A 36 -8.30 -15.55 -14.18
C ASP A 36 -7.71 -16.82 -13.53
N GLY A 37 -7.94 -17.02 -12.24
CA GLY A 37 -7.43 -18.15 -11.45
C GLY A 37 -5.92 -18.14 -11.21
N ALA A 38 -5.17 -17.17 -11.76
CA ALA A 38 -3.72 -17.14 -11.75
C ALA A 38 -3.15 -15.94 -10.97
N SER A 39 -3.85 -14.81 -10.94
CA SER A 39 -3.39 -13.62 -10.23
C SER A 39 -3.87 -13.65 -8.78
N ASN A 40 -2.96 -13.44 -7.81
CA ASN A 40 -3.34 -13.29 -6.41
C ASN A 40 -4.02 -11.94 -6.20
N ILE A 41 -5.18 -11.94 -5.54
CA ILE A 41 -5.81 -10.72 -5.05
C ILE A 41 -5.12 -10.35 -3.73
N VAL A 42 -4.38 -9.25 -3.74
CA VAL A 42 -3.65 -8.76 -2.57
C VAL A 42 -4.19 -7.39 -2.17
N ASP A 43 -4.49 -7.23 -0.88
CA ASP A 43 -4.81 -5.94 -0.29
C ASP A 43 -3.58 -5.38 0.45
N LEU A 44 -3.40 -4.06 0.38
CA LEU A 44 -2.38 -3.34 1.13
C LEU A 44 -3.04 -2.65 2.33
N VAL A 45 -2.62 -3.02 3.53
CA VAL A 45 -3.10 -2.43 4.79
C VAL A 45 -1.99 -1.57 5.38
N LEU A 46 -2.32 -0.31 5.66
CA LEU A 46 -1.48 0.65 6.34
C LEU A 46 -2.07 0.93 7.71
N LEU A 47 -1.29 0.68 8.75
CA LEU A 47 -1.67 0.90 10.15
C LEU A 47 -0.88 2.09 10.67
N PHE A 48 -1.57 3.07 11.25
CA PHE A 48 -0.99 4.28 11.84
C PHE A 48 -1.29 4.25 13.34
N PRO A 49 -0.40 3.67 14.18
CA PRO A 49 -0.67 3.44 15.60
C PRO A 49 -0.94 4.71 16.40
N ASP A 50 -0.35 5.82 15.97
CA ASP A 50 -0.44 7.11 16.63
C ASP A 50 -1.59 7.99 16.09
N ALA A 51 -2.29 7.53 15.03
CA ALA A 51 -3.41 8.26 14.48
C ALA A 51 -4.73 7.90 15.18
N ASP A 52 -5.64 8.86 15.25
CA ASP A 52 -6.99 8.65 15.77
C ASP A 52 -7.89 7.91 14.76
N ALA A 53 -8.83 7.14 15.31
CA ALA A 53 -9.89 6.53 14.52
C ALA A 53 -10.78 7.61 13.86
N PRO A 54 -11.26 7.40 12.62
CA PRO A 54 -11.22 6.14 11.86
C PRO A 54 -10.01 5.98 10.93
N ASN A 55 -9.12 6.97 10.84
CA ASN A 55 -8.04 7.00 9.84
C ASN A 55 -6.76 6.28 10.32
N ASN A 56 -6.81 5.63 11.47
CA ASN A 56 -5.72 4.83 12.04
C ASN A 56 -5.46 3.52 11.26
N LEU A 57 -6.38 3.12 10.37
CA LEU A 57 -6.23 2.00 9.47
C LEU A 57 -6.71 2.38 8.07
N VAL A 58 -5.83 2.24 7.08
CA VAL A 58 -6.15 2.45 5.67
C VAL A 58 -5.99 1.13 4.94
N CYS A 59 -7.04 0.68 4.26
CA CYS A 59 -7.01 -0.51 3.41
C CYS A 59 -7.13 -0.11 1.94
N LEU A 60 -6.17 -0.52 1.13
CA LEU A 60 -6.18 -0.39 -0.32
C LEU A 60 -6.44 -1.79 -0.91
N PRO A 61 -7.69 -2.11 -1.27
CA PRO A 61 -8.04 -3.45 -1.70
C PRO A 61 -7.56 -3.72 -3.12
N SER A 62 -7.24 -4.98 -3.40
CA SER A 62 -6.93 -5.50 -4.74
C SER A 62 -5.88 -4.67 -5.48
N ILE A 63 -4.77 -4.36 -4.81
CA ILE A 63 -3.69 -3.60 -5.44
C ILE A 63 -3.13 -4.34 -6.66
N PRO A 64 -2.72 -3.63 -7.72
CA PRO A 64 -2.20 -4.24 -8.93
C PRO A 64 -1.03 -5.21 -8.66
N PRO A 65 -0.91 -6.34 -9.38
CA PRO A 65 0.16 -7.32 -9.14
C PRO A 65 1.58 -6.73 -9.23
N ASN A 66 1.80 -5.78 -10.14
CA ASN A 66 3.09 -5.10 -10.26
C ASN A 66 3.42 -4.21 -9.05
N VAL A 67 2.40 -3.67 -8.35
CA VAL A 67 2.56 -2.95 -7.07
C VAL A 67 3.02 -3.91 -5.99
N VAL A 68 2.41 -5.10 -5.93
CA VAL A 68 2.81 -6.17 -5.01
C VAL A 68 4.26 -6.56 -5.25
N SER A 69 4.64 -6.83 -6.51
CA SER A 69 6.03 -7.18 -6.86
C SER A 69 7.02 -6.08 -6.48
N HIS A 70 6.66 -4.80 -6.69
CA HIS A 70 7.51 -3.66 -6.35
C HIS A 70 7.72 -3.51 -4.84
N LEU A 71 6.66 -3.68 -4.05
CA LEU A 71 6.72 -3.67 -2.58
C LEU A 71 7.56 -4.85 -2.05
N LEU A 72 7.33 -6.07 -2.56
CA LEU A 72 8.09 -7.25 -2.16
C LEU A 72 9.58 -7.19 -2.56
N ALA A 73 9.93 -6.41 -3.59
CA ALA A 73 11.32 -6.13 -3.94
C ALA A 73 12.01 -5.15 -2.96
N GLY A 74 11.31 -4.68 -1.91
CA GLY A 74 11.82 -3.71 -0.96
C GLY A 74 12.06 -2.32 -1.57
N THR A 75 11.52 -2.06 -2.76
CA THR A 75 11.73 -0.80 -3.46
C THR A 75 10.74 0.24 -2.91
N PRO A 76 11.20 1.48 -2.61
CA PRO A 76 10.31 2.52 -2.13
C PRO A 76 9.14 2.77 -3.10
N MET A 77 7.94 2.91 -2.55
CA MET A 77 6.72 3.28 -3.26
C MET A 77 6.07 4.48 -2.60
N GLN A 78 5.47 5.37 -3.39
CA GLN A 78 4.75 6.52 -2.84
C GLN A 78 3.25 6.28 -2.80
N VAL A 79 2.59 6.69 -1.72
CA VAL A 79 1.14 6.88 -1.67
C VAL A 79 0.88 8.37 -1.64
N ILE A 80 0.11 8.87 -2.60
CA ILE A 80 -0.18 10.29 -2.77
C ILE A 80 -1.65 10.53 -2.40
N ASP A 81 -1.90 11.38 -1.42
CA ASP A 81 -3.22 11.88 -1.06
C ASP A 81 -3.50 13.20 -1.78
N PHE A 82 -4.36 13.15 -2.80
CA PHE A 82 -4.65 14.31 -3.64
C PHE A 82 -5.49 15.38 -2.95
N ALA A 83 -6.41 15.01 -2.05
CA ALA A 83 -7.24 15.97 -1.32
C ALA A 83 -6.40 16.98 -0.51
N HIS A 84 -5.25 16.54 -0.01
CA HIS A 84 -4.42 17.32 0.90
C HIS A 84 -3.01 17.60 0.35
N GLY A 85 -2.68 17.14 -0.85
CA GLY A 85 -1.35 17.31 -1.45
C GLY A 85 -0.22 16.64 -0.67
N ARG A 86 -0.52 15.54 0.04
CA ARG A 86 0.44 14.84 0.92
C ARG A 86 0.97 13.58 0.26
N LYS A 87 2.15 13.14 0.67
CA LYS A 87 2.76 11.89 0.21
C LYS A 87 3.34 11.09 1.37
N LEU A 88 3.16 9.78 1.31
CA LEU A 88 3.74 8.81 2.22
C LEU A 88 4.71 7.93 1.43
N SER A 89 5.95 7.78 1.90
CA SER A 89 6.92 6.87 1.30
C SER A 89 6.88 5.54 2.04
N LEU A 90 6.45 4.49 1.35
CA LEU A 90 6.39 3.13 1.86
C LEU A 90 7.66 2.38 1.47
N VAL A 91 8.29 1.75 2.46
CA VAL A 91 9.35 0.76 2.26
C VAL A 91 8.89 -0.50 2.98
N TYR A 92 8.55 -1.54 2.21
CA TYR A 92 8.12 -2.80 2.77
C TYR A 92 9.35 -3.66 3.07
N HIS A 93 9.58 -3.94 4.34
CA HIS A 93 10.68 -4.80 4.77
C HIS A 93 10.20 -6.25 4.76
N LEU A 94 10.97 -7.15 4.14
CA LEU A 94 10.62 -8.58 4.06
C LEU A 94 10.45 -9.23 5.45
N ASP A 95 11.11 -8.67 6.48
CA ASP A 95 10.97 -9.10 7.87
C ASP A 95 9.54 -8.86 8.44
N GLN A 96 8.73 -8.06 7.75
CA GLN A 96 7.31 -7.82 8.06
C GLN A 96 6.38 -8.91 7.48
N GLN A 97 6.89 -9.89 6.72
CA GLN A 97 6.18 -11.14 6.45
C GLN A 97 6.14 -11.99 7.71
N ARG A 98 5.35 -11.58 8.71
CA ARG A 98 5.00 -12.50 9.80
C ARG A 98 3.97 -13.48 9.26
N CYS A 99 4.36 -14.75 9.24
CA CYS A 99 3.62 -15.89 8.70
C CYS A 99 2.13 -15.85 9.05
N ALA A 100 1.31 -16.14 8.03
CA ALA A 100 -0.08 -16.56 8.20
C ALA A 100 -0.16 -17.89 8.98
#